data_AF-A0A8H5M902-F1
#
_entry.id   AF-A0A8H5M902-F1
#
_cell.length_a   1.000
_cell.length_b   1.000
_cell.length_c   1.000
_cell.angle_alpha   90.00
_cell.angle_beta   90.00
_cell.angle_gamma   90.00
#
_symmetry.space_group_name_H-M   'P 1'
#
loop_
_entity.id
_entity.type
_entity.pdbx_description
1 polymer ?
#
loop_
_entity_poly.entity_id
_entity_poly.type
_entity_poly.pdbx_seq_one_letter_code
_entity_poly.pdbx_strand_id
1 'polypeptide(L)'
;MSFLARNAARAVGRPARQVRSYTSTPAYRSYAAKQEALEHHAAGTTDLWRKISYFVCFPGIAVCIAWVYNAEVEHRAHLAHLRAENDGKLPDAPAYEYLNKRGKPYPWGMNSLFFNPHTNKDLTAE
;
A
#
# COMPACT_ATOMS: atom_id res chain seq x y z
N MET A 1 -37.79 26.01 -81.13
CA MET A 1 -37.15 27.07 -80.32
C MET A 1 -37.51 26.83 -78.84
N SER A 2 -36.87 25.83 -78.22
CA SER A 2 -35.81 25.99 -77.21
C SER A 2 -36.28 26.64 -75.90
N PHE A 3 -36.86 25.82 -75.00
CA PHE A 3 -37.18 26.18 -73.61
C PHE A 3 -36.48 25.23 -72.60
N LEU A 4 -35.20 24.90 -72.82
CA LEU A 4 -34.43 24.05 -71.89
C LEU A 4 -32.96 24.44 -71.85
N ALA A 5 -32.64 25.58 -71.23
CA ALA A 5 -31.29 25.95 -70.78
C ALA A 5 -31.42 27.34 -70.13
N ARG A 6 -31.19 27.62 -68.85
CA ARG A 6 -29.95 27.44 -68.09
C ARG A 6 -30.20 27.98 -66.67
N ASN A 7 -31.04 27.33 -65.86
CA ASN A 7 -31.08 27.59 -64.42
C ASN A 7 -30.01 26.76 -63.68
N ALA A 8 -28.74 26.93 -64.08
CA ALA A 8 -27.62 26.21 -63.50
C ALA A 8 -26.54 27.20 -63.05
N ALA A 9 -26.83 27.98 -62.02
CA ALA A 9 -25.83 28.85 -61.39
C ALA A 9 -26.12 29.07 -59.90
N ARG A 10 -26.32 27.98 -59.14
CA ARG A 10 -26.22 28.02 -57.66
C ARG A 10 -25.66 26.71 -57.11
N ALA A 11 -24.36 26.55 -57.26
CA ALA A 11 -23.58 25.64 -56.42
C ALA A 11 -22.18 26.24 -56.24
N VAL A 12 -22.11 27.43 -55.62
CA VAL A 12 -20.84 27.93 -55.07
C VAL A 12 -20.42 26.94 -54.01
N GLY A 13 -19.25 26.33 -54.20
CA GLY A 13 -18.76 25.19 -53.45
C GLY A 13 -18.90 25.37 -51.94
N ARG A 14 -19.51 24.37 -51.29
CA ARG A 14 -19.32 24.19 -49.84
C ARG A 14 -17.80 24.04 -49.63
N PRO A 15 -17.14 24.89 -48.81
CA PRO A 15 -15.75 24.63 -48.47
C PRO A 15 -15.72 23.25 -47.81
N ALA A 16 -14.89 22.35 -48.34
CA ALA A 16 -14.64 21.07 -47.68
C ALA A 16 -14.28 21.39 -46.22
N ARG A 17 -15.00 20.80 -45.27
CA ARG A 17 -14.72 20.97 -43.84
C ARG A 17 -13.29 20.46 -43.63
N GLN A 18 -12.33 21.38 -43.52
CA GLN A 18 -10.96 21.04 -43.11
C GLN A 18 -11.06 20.43 -41.73
N VAL A 19 -11.05 19.10 -41.65
CA VAL A 19 -10.85 18.39 -40.40
C VAL A 19 -9.42 18.70 -39.99
N ARG A 20 -9.25 19.63 -39.04
CA ARG A 20 -7.94 19.94 -38.47
C ARG A 20 -7.42 18.68 -37.78
N SER A 21 -6.51 17.98 -38.46
CA SER A 21 -5.79 16.84 -37.91
C SER A 21 -4.75 17.35 -36.90
N TYR A 22 -5.13 17.37 -35.63
CA TYR A 22 -4.29 17.80 -34.50
C TYR A 22 -3.08 16.87 -34.28
N THR A 23 -3.10 15.67 -34.85
CA THR A 23 -2.05 14.65 -34.75
C THR A 23 -0.76 15.02 -35.49
N SER A 24 -0.81 16.03 -36.37
CA SER A 24 0.36 16.45 -37.16
C SER A 24 1.12 17.63 -36.56
N THR A 25 0.60 18.28 -35.51
CA THR A 25 1.22 19.47 -34.91
C THR A 25 2.57 19.12 -34.25
N PRO A 26 3.59 20.00 -34.34
CA PRO A 26 4.88 19.77 -33.67
C PRO A 26 4.74 19.54 -32.16
N ALA A 27 3.81 20.26 -31.51
CA ALA A 27 3.49 20.09 -30.10
C ALA A 27 2.96 18.67 -29.79
N TYR A 28 2.00 18.16 -30.58
CA TYR A 28 1.49 16.80 -30.42
C TYR A 28 2.58 15.74 -30.66
N ARG A 29 3.40 15.88 -31.70
CA ARG A 29 4.51 14.95 -31.95
C ARG A 29 5.52 14.93 -30.80
N SER A 30 5.84 16.11 -30.24
CA SER A 30 6.74 16.21 -29.09
C SER A 30 6.16 15.57 -27.83
N TYR A 31 4.83 15.68 -27.62
CA TYR A 31 4.15 15.02 -26.51
C TYR A 31 4.11 13.50 -26.71
N ALA A 32 3.75 13.02 -27.91
CA ALA A 32 3.72 11.60 -28.22
C ALA A 32 5.11 10.95 -28.04
N ALA A 33 6.17 11.60 -28.51
CA ALA A 33 7.55 11.12 -28.33
C ALA A 33 7.96 11.06 -26.84
N LYS A 34 7.51 12.02 -26.02
CA LYS A 34 7.75 12.00 -24.56
C LYS A 34 6.98 10.85 -23.89
N GLN A 35 5.75 10.58 -24.30
CA GLN A 35 4.98 9.46 -23.76
C GLN A 35 5.65 8.13 -24.08
N GLU A 36 6.09 7.91 -25.32
CA GLU A 36 6.83 6.71 -25.72
C GLU A 36 8.14 6.55 -24.91
N ALA A 37 8.89 7.64 -24.72
CA ALA A 37 10.10 7.62 -23.89
C ALA A 37 9.79 7.30 -22.42
N LEU A 38 8.69 7.81 -21.87
CA LEU A 38 8.25 7.49 -20.51
C LEU A 38 7.82 6.04 -20.36
N GLU A 39 7.08 5.50 -21.32
CA GLU A 39 6.67 4.08 -21.32
C GLU A 39 7.88 3.15 -21.37
N HIS A 40 8.85 3.45 -22.25
CA HIS A 40 10.10 2.69 -22.33
C HIS A 40 10.91 2.76 -21.03
N HIS A 41 11.04 3.95 -20.44
CA HIS A 41 11.71 4.13 -19.16
C HIS A 41 10.98 3.38 -18.02
N ALA A 42 9.65 3.48 -17.97
CA ALA A 42 8.82 2.83 -16.98
C ALA A 42 8.98 1.30 -17.03
N ALA A 43 8.99 0.71 -18.23
CA ALA A 43 9.23 -0.72 -18.41
C ALA A 43 10.59 -1.15 -17.83
N GLY A 44 11.66 -0.39 -18.11
CA GLY A 44 12.99 -0.64 -17.56
C GLY A 44 13.05 -0.52 -16.03
N THR A 45 12.47 0.54 -15.47
CA THR A 45 12.43 0.73 -14.00
C THR A 45 11.61 -0.34 -13.29
N THR A 46 10.50 -0.78 -13.89
CA THR A 46 9.64 -1.82 -13.32
C THR A 46 10.39 -3.16 -13.26
N ASP A 47 11.12 -3.52 -14.31
CA ASP A 47 11.94 -4.73 -14.32
C ASP A 47 13.07 -4.66 -13.28
N LEU A 48 13.73 -3.50 -13.15
CA LEU A 48 14.74 -3.27 -12.12
C LEU A 48 14.18 -3.48 -10.71
N TRP A 49 13.05 -2.84 -10.37
CA TRP A 49 12.45 -2.95 -9.03
C TRP A 49 11.92 -4.36 -8.75
N ARG A 50 11.42 -5.06 -9.76
CA ARG A 50 11.05 -6.48 -9.66
C ARG A 50 12.26 -7.33 -9.28
N LYS A 51 13.41 -7.12 -9.93
CA LYS A 51 14.66 -7.81 -9.61
C LYS A 51 15.15 -7.49 -8.20
N ILE A 52 15.15 -6.22 -7.79
CA ILE A 52 15.53 -5.84 -6.42
C ILE A 52 14.63 -6.53 -5.40
N SER A 53 13.32 -6.54 -5.63
CA SER A 53 12.36 -7.20 -4.76
C SER A 53 12.69 -8.69 -4.59
N TYR A 54 12.90 -9.41 -5.70
CA TYR A 54 13.20 -10.84 -5.67
C TYR A 54 14.59 -11.22 -5.17
N PHE A 55 15.62 -10.47 -5.54
CA PHE A 55 17.00 -10.84 -5.28
C PHE A 55 17.60 -10.16 -4.06
N VAL A 56 16.94 -9.15 -3.50
CA VAL A 56 17.41 -8.44 -2.30
C VAL A 56 16.39 -8.54 -1.18
N CYS A 57 15.15 -8.08 -1.42
CA CYS A 57 14.15 -8.00 -0.35
C CYS A 57 13.73 -9.39 0.15
N PHE A 58 13.43 -10.34 -0.75
CA PHE A 58 13.05 -11.69 -0.34
C PHE A 58 14.15 -12.42 0.46
N PRO A 59 15.42 -12.47 0.01
CA PRO A 59 16.51 -13.02 0.82
C PRO A 59 16.69 -12.30 2.15
N GLY A 60 16.59 -10.95 2.16
CA GLY A 60 16.68 -10.17 3.39
C GLY A 60 15.58 -10.54 4.40
N ILE A 61 14.34 -10.66 3.94
CA ILE A 61 13.21 -11.11 4.75
C ILE A 61 13.45 -12.52 5.29
N ALA A 62 13.96 -13.44 4.47
CA ALA A 62 14.23 -14.81 4.91
C ALA A 62 15.24 -14.86 6.07
N VAL A 63 16.32 -14.06 6.00
CA VAL A 63 17.29 -13.93 7.10
C VAL A 63 16.65 -13.32 8.33
N CYS A 64 15.85 -12.27 8.19
CA CYS A 64 15.13 -11.66 9.31
C CYS A 64 14.16 -12.64 9.98
N ILE A 65 13.43 -13.46 9.20
CA ILE A 65 12.53 -14.48 9.73
C ILE A 65 13.31 -15.48 10.58
N ALA A 66 14.45 -15.99 10.08
CA ALA A 66 15.27 -16.94 10.83
C ALA A 66 15.78 -16.33 12.14
N TRP A 67 16.22 -15.08 12.11
CA TRP A 67 16.69 -14.38 13.31
C TRP A 67 15.57 -14.15 14.33
N VAL A 68 14.42 -13.62 13.91
CA VAL A 68 13.25 -13.40 14.78
C VAL A 68 12.74 -14.72 15.35
N TYR A 69 12.73 -15.79 14.56
CA TYR A 69 12.33 -17.11 15.03
C TYR A 69 13.21 -17.59 16.18
N ASN A 70 14.53 -17.43 16.08
CA ASN A 70 15.45 -17.81 17.16
C ASN A 70 15.18 -16.99 18.43
N ALA A 71 15.02 -15.67 18.30
CA ALA A 71 14.70 -14.80 19.43
C ALA A 71 13.35 -15.18 20.09
N GLU A 72 12.35 -15.55 19.30
CA GLU A 72 11.05 -16.00 19.80
C GLU A 72 11.15 -17.37 20.50
N VAL A 73 11.97 -18.29 20.00
CA VAL A 73 12.24 -19.57 20.67
C VAL A 73 12.88 -19.34 22.04
N GLU A 74 13.87 -18.46 22.14
CA GLU A 74 14.50 -18.06 23.40
C GLU A 74 13.48 -17.40 24.34
N HIS A 75 12.64 -16.50 23.83
CA HIS A 75 11.57 -15.86 24.60
C HIS A 75 10.59 -16.89 25.17
N ARG A 76 10.15 -17.86 24.36
CA ARG A 76 9.25 -18.93 24.80
C ARG A 76 9.88 -19.83 25.85
N ALA A 77 11.18 -20.13 25.72
CA ALA A 77 11.91 -20.88 26.73
C ALA A 77 11.99 -20.11 28.05
N HIS A 78 12.30 -18.81 28.00
CA HIS A 78 12.33 -17.95 29.19
C HIS A 78 10.96 -17.89 29.89
N LEU A 79 9.87 -17.71 29.15
CA LEU A 79 8.51 -17.75 29.71
C LEU A 79 8.13 -19.12 30.29
N ALA A 80 8.65 -20.22 29.73
CA ALA A 80 8.45 -21.56 30.28
C ALA A 80 9.19 -21.73 31.62
N HIS A 81 10.44 -21.24 31.72
CA HIS A 81 11.20 -21.23 32.97
C HIS A 81 10.50 -20.40 34.05
N LEU A 82 10.08 -19.17 33.74
CA LEU A 82 9.35 -18.33 34.69
C LEU A 82 8.08 -19.00 35.19
N ARG A 83 7.31 -19.66 34.31
CA ARG A 83 6.12 -20.41 34.73
C ARG A 83 6.47 -21.60 35.62
N ALA A 84 7.54 -22.33 35.33
CA ALA A 84 7.97 -23.44 36.16
C ALA A 84 8.38 -22.99 37.58
N GLU A 85 8.98 -21.80 37.70
CA GLU A 85 9.36 -21.20 38.99
C GLU A 85 8.18 -20.60 39.77
N ASN A 86 7.07 -20.28 39.11
CA ASN A 86 5.91 -19.57 39.69
C ASN A 86 4.62 -20.40 39.59
N ASP A 87 4.66 -21.67 40.04
CA ASP A 87 3.51 -22.58 40.13
C ASP A 87 2.68 -22.73 38.83
N GLY A 88 3.35 -22.67 37.68
CA GLY A 88 2.74 -22.77 36.36
C GLY A 88 2.15 -21.47 35.81
N LYS A 89 2.26 -20.36 36.53
CA LYS A 89 1.76 -19.03 36.13
C LYS A 89 2.90 -18.08 35.86
N LEU A 90 2.66 -17.05 35.04
CA LEU A 90 3.65 -15.98 34.90
C LEU A 90 3.64 -15.11 36.17
N PRO A 91 4.81 -14.59 36.58
CA PRO A 91 4.88 -13.70 37.73
C PRO A 91 4.04 -12.45 37.47
N ASP A 92 3.32 -12.00 38.51
CA ASP A 92 2.56 -10.76 38.42
C ASP A 92 3.49 -9.57 38.19
N ALA A 93 3.06 -8.67 37.29
CA ALA A 93 3.82 -7.45 37.02
C ALA A 93 3.91 -6.58 38.30
N PRO A 94 5.05 -5.90 38.55
CA PRO A 94 5.18 -5.01 39.69
C PRO A 94 4.06 -3.97 39.72
N ALA A 95 3.35 -3.87 40.85
CA ALA A 95 2.21 -2.97 41.02
C ALA A 95 2.65 -1.53 41.34
N TYR A 96 3.43 -0.91 40.45
CA TYR A 96 3.80 0.50 40.60
C TYR A 96 2.60 1.41 40.35
N GLU A 97 2.47 2.50 41.12
CA GLU A 97 1.32 3.42 41.07
C GLU A 97 1.07 4.06 39.70
N TYR A 98 2.11 4.16 38.87
CA TYR A 98 2.02 4.72 37.53
C TYR A 98 1.64 3.69 36.46
N LEU A 99 1.69 2.38 36.78
CA LEU A 99 1.28 1.32 35.87
C LEU A 99 -0.21 1.06 36.03
N ASN A 100 -0.86 0.69 34.92
CA ASN A 100 -2.28 0.31 34.89
C ASN A 100 -3.27 1.34 35.47
N LYS A 101 -2.84 2.60 35.64
CA LYS A 101 -3.68 3.67 36.18
C LYS A 101 -4.93 3.88 35.30
N ARG A 102 -6.10 3.74 35.91
CA ARG A 102 -7.40 3.97 35.26
C ARG A 102 -8.16 5.09 35.97
N GLY A 103 -8.30 6.24 35.32
CA GLY A 103 -9.12 7.35 35.85
C GLY A 103 -10.61 7.24 35.49
N LYS A 104 -10.91 6.62 34.34
CA LYS A 104 -12.27 6.32 33.84
C LYS A 104 -12.22 5.04 33.01
N PRO A 105 -13.30 4.24 32.97
CA PRO A 105 -13.36 3.06 32.10
C PRO A 105 -13.28 3.45 30.62
N TYR A 106 -12.82 2.52 29.79
CA TYR A 106 -12.98 2.62 28.33
C TYR A 106 -14.45 2.39 27.95
N PRO A 107 -14.88 2.75 26.73
CA PRO A 107 -16.26 2.55 26.27
C PRO A 107 -16.75 1.08 26.28
N TRP A 108 -15.85 0.10 26.35
CA TRP A 108 -16.15 -1.33 26.35
C TRP A 108 -15.73 -2.05 27.64
N GLY A 109 -15.19 -1.35 28.63
CA GLY A 109 -14.74 -1.96 29.90
C GLY A 109 -13.45 -1.37 30.47
N MET A 110 -12.84 -2.07 31.44
CA MET A 110 -11.64 -1.59 32.16
C MET A 110 -10.32 -1.93 31.46
N ASN A 111 -10.31 -3.02 30.71
CA ASN A 111 -9.13 -3.52 30.02
C ASN A 111 -8.95 -2.91 28.62
N SER A 112 -7.70 -2.86 28.15
CA SER A 112 -7.36 -2.29 26.84
C SER A 112 -7.95 -3.11 25.67
N LEU A 113 -7.95 -2.53 24.46
CA LEU A 113 -8.51 -3.19 23.27
C LEU A 113 -7.77 -4.50 22.91
N PHE A 114 -6.45 -4.53 23.13
CA PHE A 114 -5.60 -5.69 22.89
C PHE A 114 -5.15 -6.32 24.22
N PHE A 115 -6.08 -6.44 25.17
CA PHE A 115 -5.82 -7.10 26.44
C PHE A 115 -5.59 -8.60 26.25
N ASN A 116 -4.51 -9.11 26.84
CA ASN A 116 -4.23 -10.54 26.90
C ASN A 116 -4.21 -10.99 28.37
N PRO A 117 -5.13 -11.87 28.81
CA PRO A 117 -5.21 -12.34 30.20
C PRO A 117 -3.99 -13.17 30.63
N HIS A 118 -3.19 -13.66 29.69
CA HIS A 118 -1.97 -14.41 30.01
C HIS A 118 -0.77 -13.52 30.33
N THR A 119 -0.77 -12.26 29.90
CA THR A 119 0.40 -11.36 30.03
C THR A 119 0.08 -10.01 30.65
N ASN A 120 -1.19 -9.62 30.72
CA ASN A 120 -1.63 -8.34 31.25
C ASN A 120 -2.45 -8.56 32.52
N LYS A 121 -2.25 -7.66 33.48
CA LYS A 121 -3.06 -7.63 34.71
C LYS A 121 -4.49 -7.24 34.37
N ASP A 122 -5.46 -8.03 34.85
CA ASP A 122 -6.88 -7.72 34.71
C ASP A 122 -7.27 -6.59 35.67
N LEU A 123 -7.91 -5.54 35.12
CA LEU A 123 -8.35 -4.35 35.86
C LEU A 123 -9.86 -4.32 36.11
N THR A 124 -10.58 -5.42 35.85
CA THR A 124 -12.03 -5.48 36.10
C THR A 124 -12.39 -5.74 37.57
N ALA A 125 -11.45 -6.27 38.36
CA ALA A 125 -11.64 -6.59 39.78
C ALA A 125 -11.04 -5.55 40.73
N GLU A 126 -10.40 -4.49 40.20
CA GLU A 126 -9.91 -3.31 40.95
C GLU A 126 -10.98 -2.21 41.01
#